data_AF-K9G1H7-F1
#
_entry.id   AF-K9G1H7-F1
#
_cell.length_a   1.000
_cell.length_b   1.000
_cell.length_c   1.000
_cell.angle_alpha   90.00
_cell.angle_beta   90.00
_cell.angle_gamma   90.00
#
_symmetry.space_group_name_H-M   'P 1'
#
loop_
_entity.id
_entity.type
_entity.pdbx_description
1 polymer ?
#
loop_
_entity_poly.entity_id
_entity_poly.type
_entity_poly.pdbx_seq_one_letter_code
_entity_poly.pdbx_strand_id
1 'polypeptide(L)'
;MVAFVKFRLDRNGKRLLTEFGAIGSKKRKRATLEAEYDEDPESFQLRDPDLAVRIEAKRLRQEFVEHDEYDLRKMDRPWQIQLCKELEEAPDDRTIHWVYGPEGNEGKSTFVKCLMKKGWVMVNAGAAADMKDQYTQQGMTKNMVVDIPRYVQGVEYSGVYSLVEEVKNRLIASTKYRPEQVVDVSRVHVVVMSNKKPDMEMLSKDRICLHDLSPQSVEVDCGDRPHSC
;
A
#
# COMPACT_ATOMS: atom_id res chain seq x y z
N MET A 1 25.91 -16.85 19.47
CA MET A 1 26.38 -15.70 18.67
C MET A 1 26.23 -16.09 17.19
N VAL A 2 25.26 -15.53 16.47
CA VAL A 2 25.04 -15.89 15.04
C VAL A 2 25.69 -14.80 14.18
N ALA A 3 26.76 -15.16 13.50
CA ALA A 3 27.46 -14.29 12.55
C ALA A 3 26.91 -14.55 11.13
N PHE A 4 26.69 -13.49 10.36
CA PHE A 4 26.33 -13.62 8.94
C PHE A 4 27.50 -13.10 8.09
N VAL A 5 27.84 -13.86 7.04
CA VAL A 5 28.94 -13.53 6.13
C VAL A 5 28.40 -12.75 4.95
N LYS A 6 28.91 -11.54 4.73
CA LYS A 6 28.55 -10.69 3.59
C LYS A 6 29.59 -10.84 2.49
N PHE A 7 29.18 -11.34 1.33
CA PHE A 7 30.03 -11.46 0.15
C PHE A 7 29.80 -10.29 -0.80
N ARG A 8 30.88 -9.78 -1.40
CA ARG A 8 30.81 -8.87 -2.55
C ARG A 8 31.49 -9.54 -3.75
N LEU A 9 30.94 -9.32 -4.94
CA LEU A 9 31.57 -9.76 -6.19
C LEU A 9 32.56 -8.68 -6.64
N ASP A 10 33.78 -9.09 -7.02
CA ASP A 10 34.72 -8.19 -7.69
C ASP A 10 34.32 -7.97 -9.17
N ARG A 11 35.07 -7.10 -9.88
CA ARG A 11 34.81 -6.77 -11.29
C ARG A 11 34.92 -7.99 -12.23
N ASN A 12 35.47 -9.11 -11.75
CA ASN A 12 35.64 -10.35 -12.50
C ASN A 12 34.73 -11.49 -11.97
N GLY A 13 33.76 -11.19 -11.10
CA GLY A 13 32.78 -12.15 -10.59
C GLY A 13 33.29 -13.08 -9.48
N LYS A 14 34.47 -12.85 -8.90
CA LYS A 14 34.94 -13.64 -7.73
C LYS A 14 34.35 -13.09 -6.44
N ARG A 15 33.86 -13.99 -5.58
CA ARG A 15 33.34 -13.66 -4.24
C ARG A 15 34.49 -13.34 -3.30
N LEU A 16 34.57 -12.10 -2.84
CA LEU A 16 35.45 -11.65 -1.77
C LEU A 16 34.69 -11.62 -0.44
N LEU A 17 35.31 -12.19 0.60
CA LEU A 17 34.87 -12.14 1.98
C LEU A 17 35.24 -10.77 2.54
N THR A 18 34.25 -9.92 2.81
CA THR A 18 34.53 -8.52 3.14
C THR A 18 34.43 -8.16 4.62
N GLU A 19 33.67 -8.87 5.46
CA GLU A 19 33.63 -8.59 6.92
C GLU A 19 32.79 -9.62 7.72
N PHE A 20 33.16 -9.82 9.00
CA PHE A 20 32.30 -10.44 10.02
C PHE A 20 31.45 -9.35 10.68
N GLY A 21 30.18 -9.20 10.27
CA GLY A 21 29.28 -8.22 10.86
C GLY A 21 28.72 -8.69 12.21
N ALA A 22 29.13 -8.07 13.31
CA ALA A 22 28.45 -8.24 14.60
C ALA A 22 27.03 -7.66 14.55
N ILE A 23 26.07 -8.27 15.26
CA ILE A 23 24.74 -7.71 15.44
C ILE A 23 24.88 -6.32 16.10
N GLY A 24 24.54 -5.28 15.33
CA GLY A 24 24.78 -3.88 15.72
C GLY A 24 24.17 -3.53 17.08
N SER A 25 24.88 -2.70 17.86
CA SER A 25 24.51 -2.29 19.23
C SER A 25 23.06 -1.79 19.35
N LYS A 26 22.56 -1.05 18.34
CA LYS A 26 21.17 -0.56 18.29
C LYS A 26 20.12 -1.69 18.25
N LYS A 27 20.40 -2.80 17.57
CA LYS A 27 19.49 -3.95 17.49
C LYS A 27 19.42 -4.71 18.82
N ARG A 28 20.55 -4.81 19.53
CA ARG A 28 20.61 -5.34 20.91
C ARG A 28 19.81 -4.48 21.88
N LYS A 29 20.05 -3.16 21.88
CA LYS A 29 19.31 -2.22 22.73
C LYS A 29 17.80 -2.31 22.51
N ARG A 30 17.35 -2.43 21.27
CA ARG A 30 15.92 -2.57 20.96
C ARG A 30 15.34 -3.90 21.45
N ALA A 31 16.06 -5.01 21.33
CA ALA A 31 15.63 -6.30 21.86
C ALA A 31 15.53 -6.26 23.40
N THR A 32 16.45 -5.56 24.07
CA THR A 32 16.38 -5.33 25.53
C THR A 32 15.14 -4.53 25.92
N LEU A 33 14.83 -3.46 25.18
CA LEU A 33 13.63 -2.64 25.45
C LEU A 33 12.32 -3.39 25.17
N GLU A 34 12.29 -4.23 24.13
CA GLU A 34 11.14 -5.09 23.84
C GLU A 34 10.94 -6.13 24.97
N ALA A 35 12.03 -6.68 25.54
CA ALA A 35 11.96 -7.59 26.69
C ALA A 35 11.53 -6.88 27.99
N GLU A 36 12.03 -5.68 28.26
CA GLU A 36 11.58 -4.87 29.42
C GLU A 36 10.08 -4.57 29.35
N TYR A 37 9.53 -4.32 28.15
CA TYR A 37 8.10 -4.13 27.96
C TYR A 37 7.29 -5.41 28.25
N ASP A 38 7.84 -6.59 27.92
CA ASP A 38 7.18 -7.88 28.20
C ASP A 38 7.11 -8.25 29.68
N GLU A 39 8.08 -7.81 30.47
CA GLU A 39 8.11 -8.09 31.91
C GLU A 39 7.08 -7.27 32.69
N ASP A 40 6.93 -5.98 32.36
CA ASP A 40 5.99 -5.06 33.03
C ASP A 40 5.48 -3.98 32.07
N PRO A 41 4.42 -4.27 31.29
CA PRO A 41 3.87 -3.34 30.31
C PRO A 41 3.36 -2.03 30.92
N GLU A 42 2.75 -2.07 32.11
CA GLU A 42 2.15 -0.90 32.76
C GLU A 42 3.22 0.11 33.18
N SER A 43 4.27 -0.37 33.85
CA SER A 43 5.41 0.46 34.25
C SER A 43 6.17 1.01 33.05
N PHE A 44 6.37 0.18 32.02
CA PHE A 44 7.04 0.62 30.79
C PHE A 44 6.24 1.73 30.10
N GLN A 45 4.92 1.60 30.01
CA GLN A 45 4.05 2.59 29.37
C GLN A 45 4.08 3.95 30.11
N LEU A 46 4.19 3.95 31.43
CA LEU A 46 4.40 5.17 32.21
C LEU A 46 5.77 5.81 31.93
N ARG A 47 6.81 5.00 31.74
CA ARG A 47 8.18 5.47 31.49
C ARG A 47 8.40 6.02 30.08
N ASP A 48 7.93 5.30 29.06
CA ASP A 48 8.10 5.65 27.64
C ASP A 48 6.86 5.26 26.82
N PRO A 49 5.79 6.09 26.85
CA PRO A 49 4.54 5.78 26.18
C PRO A 49 4.68 5.70 24.66
N ASP A 50 5.55 6.52 24.05
CA ASP A 50 5.76 6.53 22.60
C ASP A 50 6.40 5.22 22.12
N LEU A 51 7.40 4.72 22.85
CA LEU A 51 8.03 3.45 22.52
C LEU A 51 7.08 2.27 22.77
N ALA A 52 6.30 2.31 23.85
CA ALA A 52 5.28 1.29 24.12
C ALA A 52 4.29 1.16 22.95
N VAL A 53 3.74 2.28 22.47
CA VAL A 53 2.83 2.29 21.29
C VAL A 53 3.50 1.71 20.05
N ARG A 54 4.80 1.97 19.84
CA ARG A 54 5.55 1.43 18.69
C ARG A 54 5.83 -0.07 18.81
N ILE A 55 6.08 -0.56 20.01
CA ILE A 55 6.25 -2.00 20.27
C ILE A 55 4.93 -2.70 19.98
N GLU A 56 3.83 -2.19 20.50
CA GLU A 56 2.50 -2.77 20.32
C GLU A 56 2.05 -2.74 18.85
N ALA A 57 2.20 -1.59 18.17
CA ALA A 57 1.89 -1.49 16.74
C ALA A 57 2.72 -2.47 15.89
N LYS A 58 3.97 -2.77 16.28
CA LYS A 58 4.81 -3.76 15.61
C LYS A 58 4.28 -5.19 15.84
N ARG A 59 3.80 -5.51 17.04
CA ARG A 59 3.19 -6.82 17.36
C ARG A 59 1.92 -7.05 16.58
N LEU A 60 0.98 -6.11 16.64
CA LEU A 60 -0.27 -6.17 15.89
C LEU A 60 -0.02 -6.31 14.39
N ARG A 61 1.01 -5.65 13.85
CA ARG A 61 1.41 -5.82 12.45
C ARG A 61 1.96 -7.21 12.16
N GLN A 62 2.73 -7.79 13.06
CA GLN A 62 3.26 -9.15 12.90
C GLN A 62 2.12 -10.19 12.95
N GLU A 63 1.25 -10.10 13.96
CA GLU A 63 0.06 -10.94 14.09
C GLU A 63 -0.84 -10.82 12.87
N PHE A 64 -1.05 -9.60 12.37
CA PHE A 64 -1.82 -9.37 11.14
C PHE A 64 -1.24 -10.09 9.93
N VAL A 65 0.09 -10.12 9.79
CA VAL A 65 0.76 -10.83 8.69
C VAL A 65 0.59 -12.34 8.83
N GLU A 66 0.65 -12.86 10.05
CA GLU A 66 0.54 -14.29 10.37
C GLU A 66 -0.91 -14.82 10.35
N HIS A 67 -1.91 -13.96 10.60
CA HIS A 67 -3.33 -14.32 10.57
C HIS A 67 -3.74 -14.89 9.21
N ASP A 68 -4.75 -15.76 9.09
CA ASP A 68 -5.09 -16.43 7.81
C ASP A 68 -6.34 -15.86 7.10
N GLU A 69 -7.09 -14.95 7.75
CA GLU A 69 -8.35 -14.41 7.21
C GLU A 69 -8.18 -13.62 5.90
N TYR A 70 -7.11 -12.84 5.79
CA TYR A 70 -6.87 -11.91 4.67
C TYR A 70 -6.00 -12.51 3.55
N ASP A 71 -6.19 -13.80 3.22
CA ASP A 71 -5.54 -14.41 2.07
C ASP A 71 -6.31 -14.08 0.78
N LEU A 72 -5.62 -13.57 -0.25
CA LEU A 72 -6.22 -13.27 -1.55
C LEU A 72 -6.83 -14.50 -2.23
N ARG A 73 -6.35 -15.71 -1.91
CA ARG A 73 -6.90 -16.96 -2.43
C ARG A 73 -8.32 -17.25 -1.93
N LYS A 74 -8.76 -16.54 -0.88
CA LYS A 74 -10.09 -16.66 -0.28
C LYS A 74 -11.06 -15.58 -0.78
N MET A 75 -10.64 -14.71 -1.70
CA MET A 75 -11.51 -13.70 -2.27
C MET A 75 -12.56 -14.35 -3.18
N ASP A 76 -13.82 -14.07 -2.93
CA ASP A 76 -14.98 -14.59 -3.67
C ASP A 76 -15.59 -13.56 -4.62
N ARG A 77 -15.25 -12.28 -4.46
CA ARG A 77 -15.85 -11.20 -5.26
C ARG A 77 -15.20 -11.13 -6.64
N PRO A 78 -15.99 -11.08 -7.73
CA PRO A 78 -15.48 -11.08 -9.10
C PRO A 78 -14.43 -10.01 -9.38
N TRP A 79 -14.66 -8.77 -8.91
CA TRP A 79 -13.73 -7.66 -9.12
C TRP A 79 -12.38 -7.87 -8.40
N GLN A 80 -12.38 -8.48 -7.21
CA GLN A 80 -11.17 -8.77 -6.47
C GLN A 80 -10.33 -9.82 -7.18
N ILE A 81 -10.98 -10.87 -7.70
CA ILE A 81 -10.32 -11.93 -8.47
C ILE A 81 -9.73 -11.35 -9.76
N GLN A 82 -10.50 -10.52 -10.48
CA GLN A 82 -10.05 -9.88 -11.71
C GLN A 82 -8.84 -8.97 -11.46
N LEU A 83 -8.94 -8.07 -10.49
CA LEU A 83 -7.84 -7.18 -10.14
C LEU A 83 -6.62 -7.95 -9.61
N CYS A 84 -6.81 -9.05 -8.87
CA CYS A 84 -5.69 -9.91 -8.46
C CYS A 84 -4.91 -10.46 -9.65
N LYS A 85 -5.60 -10.95 -10.68
CA LYS A 85 -4.96 -11.47 -11.89
C LYS A 85 -4.15 -10.39 -12.59
N GLU A 86 -4.71 -9.19 -12.72
CA GLU A 86 -3.99 -8.04 -13.30
C GLU A 86 -2.75 -7.68 -12.49
N LEU A 87 -2.83 -7.73 -11.16
CA LEU A 87 -1.73 -7.40 -10.26
C LEU A 87 -0.67 -8.52 -10.10
N GLU A 88 -0.95 -9.72 -10.60
CA GLU A 88 0.01 -10.82 -10.69
C GLU A 88 0.95 -10.66 -11.91
N GLU A 89 0.51 -9.93 -12.92
CA GLU A 89 1.37 -9.53 -14.03
C GLU A 89 2.44 -8.52 -13.61
N ALA A 90 3.47 -8.38 -14.44
CA ALA A 90 4.52 -7.40 -14.19
C ALA A 90 3.96 -5.96 -14.26
N PRO A 91 4.32 -5.07 -13.32
CA PRO A 91 3.87 -3.69 -13.36
C PRO A 91 4.42 -2.95 -14.58
N ASP A 92 3.57 -2.12 -15.18
CA ASP A 92 3.95 -1.16 -16.23
C ASP A 92 4.30 0.22 -15.63
N ASP A 93 4.56 1.21 -16.49
CA ASP A 93 4.92 2.59 -16.16
C ASP A 93 3.75 3.59 -16.15
N ARG A 94 2.55 3.22 -16.61
CA ARG A 94 1.39 4.14 -16.78
C ARG A 94 0.16 3.80 -15.97
N THR A 95 -0.26 2.55 -15.92
CA THR A 95 -1.53 2.11 -15.37
C THR A 95 -1.65 2.37 -13.87
N ILE A 96 -2.77 3.00 -13.51
CA ILE A 96 -3.29 3.24 -12.18
C ILE A 96 -4.64 2.53 -12.14
N HIS A 97 -4.75 1.48 -11.34
CA HIS A 97 -6.02 0.78 -11.15
C HIS A 97 -6.89 1.61 -10.21
N TRP A 98 -8.01 2.12 -10.71
CA TRP A 98 -8.96 2.90 -9.94
C TRP A 98 -10.20 2.07 -9.64
N VAL A 99 -10.36 1.66 -8.39
CA VAL A 99 -11.53 0.89 -7.93
C VAL A 99 -12.57 1.85 -7.39
N TYR A 100 -13.66 2.01 -8.13
CA TYR A 100 -14.79 2.85 -7.77
C TYR A 100 -15.94 1.99 -7.23
N GLY A 101 -16.31 2.22 -5.97
CA GLY A 101 -17.48 1.57 -5.37
C GLY A 101 -18.31 2.53 -4.51
N PRO A 102 -19.53 2.91 -4.90
CA PRO A 102 -20.32 3.91 -4.19
C PRO A 102 -21.02 3.37 -2.94
N GLU A 103 -21.41 2.10 -2.91
CA GLU A 103 -22.38 1.60 -1.91
C GLU A 103 -21.73 1.24 -0.57
N GLY A 104 -20.44 0.89 -0.56
CA GLY A 104 -19.78 0.35 0.63
C GLY A 104 -20.08 -1.14 0.83
N ASN A 105 -19.36 -1.78 1.75
CA ASN A 105 -19.38 -3.24 1.91
C ASN A 105 -19.07 -4.04 0.61
N GLU A 106 -18.36 -3.41 -0.34
CA GLU A 106 -17.96 -4.03 -1.60
C GLU A 106 -16.65 -4.83 -1.48
N GLY A 107 -16.05 -4.85 -0.28
CA GLY A 107 -14.81 -5.57 0.01
C GLY A 107 -13.52 -4.79 -0.26
N LYS A 108 -13.59 -3.47 -0.53
CA LYS A 108 -12.41 -2.62 -0.81
C LYS A 108 -11.40 -2.66 0.34
N SER A 109 -11.83 -2.38 1.57
CA SER A 109 -10.95 -2.39 2.75
C SER A 109 -10.38 -3.78 3.05
N THR A 110 -11.14 -4.86 2.79
CA THR A 110 -10.64 -6.23 2.89
C THR A 110 -9.52 -6.48 1.87
N PHE A 111 -9.70 -6.00 0.64
CA PHE A 111 -8.68 -6.12 -0.40
C PHE A 111 -7.39 -5.36 -0.05
N VAL A 112 -7.51 -4.14 0.48
CA VAL A 112 -6.35 -3.35 0.97
C VAL A 112 -5.54 -4.14 2.00
N LYS A 113 -6.20 -4.75 2.99
CA LYS A 113 -5.52 -5.60 3.99
C LYS A 113 -4.76 -6.76 3.33
N CYS A 114 -5.34 -7.38 2.32
CA CYS A 114 -4.70 -8.48 1.60
C CYS A 114 -3.45 -8.01 0.81
N LEU A 115 -3.51 -6.83 0.19
CA LEU A 115 -2.34 -6.21 -0.46
C LEU A 115 -1.24 -5.90 0.55
N MET A 116 -1.60 -5.35 1.72
CA MET A 116 -0.63 -5.04 2.78
C MET A 116 0.14 -6.29 3.25
N LYS A 117 -0.52 -7.45 3.32
CA LYS A 117 0.14 -8.74 3.60
C LYS A 117 1.14 -9.16 2.53
N LYS A 118 0.85 -8.88 1.25
CA LYS A 118 1.80 -9.04 0.14
C LYS A 118 2.94 -8.01 0.17
N GLY A 119 3.01 -7.18 1.22
CA GLY A 119 4.07 -6.20 1.42
C GLY A 119 3.84 -4.88 0.69
N TRP A 120 2.61 -4.61 0.23
CA TRP A 120 2.26 -3.31 -0.35
C TRP A 120 2.30 -2.20 0.70
N VAL A 121 2.55 -0.98 0.23
CA VAL A 121 2.45 0.23 1.06
C VAL A 121 1.04 0.77 0.95
N MET A 122 0.36 0.86 2.10
CA MET A 122 -0.90 1.58 2.19
C MET A 122 -0.62 3.04 2.53
N VAL A 123 -1.20 3.94 1.75
CA VAL A 123 -1.16 5.39 1.96
C VAL A 123 -2.59 5.86 2.25
N ASN A 124 -2.76 6.57 3.36
CA ASN A 124 -4.05 7.18 3.68
C ASN A 124 -4.16 8.50 2.90
N ALA A 125 -5.29 8.71 2.22
CA ALA A 125 -5.51 9.98 1.54
C ALA A 125 -5.54 11.15 2.53
N GLY A 126 -4.87 12.25 2.19
CA GLY A 126 -4.71 13.43 3.04
C GLY A 126 -3.87 14.50 2.37
N ALA A 127 -3.14 15.30 3.16
CA ALA A 127 -2.23 16.30 2.61
C ALA A 127 -1.13 15.65 1.75
N ALA A 128 -0.85 16.22 0.57
CA ALA A 128 0.09 15.64 -0.40
C ALA A 128 1.50 15.40 0.20
N ALA A 129 2.01 16.34 1.01
CA ALA A 129 3.31 16.19 1.65
C ALA A 129 3.35 15.01 2.64
N ASP A 130 2.25 14.76 3.35
CA ASP A 130 2.13 13.67 4.32
C ASP A 130 2.08 12.32 3.63
N MET A 131 1.33 12.23 2.53
CA MET A 131 1.24 11.02 1.72
C MET A 131 2.58 10.63 1.10
N LYS A 132 3.32 11.61 0.56
CA LYS A 132 4.65 11.38 -0.03
C LYS A 132 5.65 10.91 1.01
N ASP A 133 5.64 11.53 2.19
CA ASP A 133 6.47 11.12 3.32
C ASP A 133 6.12 9.70 3.79
N GLN A 134 4.83 9.38 3.91
CA GLN A 134 4.34 8.04 4.26
C GLN A 134 4.85 6.98 3.27
N TYR A 135 4.70 7.21 1.96
CA TYR A 135 5.17 6.26 0.95
C TYR A 135 6.69 6.06 1.02
N THR A 136 7.43 7.17 1.10
CA THR A 136 8.91 7.17 1.11
C THR A 136 9.45 6.39 2.31
N GLN A 137 8.88 6.60 3.51
CA GLN A 137 9.33 5.92 4.73
C GLN A 137 8.93 4.43 4.79
N GLN A 138 7.78 4.05 4.25
CA GLN A 138 7.28 2.67 4.34
C GLN A 138 7.88 1.72 3.27
N GLY A 139 8.31 2.28 2.14
CA GLY A 139 9.07 1.57 1.13
C GLY A 139 8.83 2.09 -0.28
N MET A 140 9.65 3.07 -0.67
CA MET A 140 9.59 3.76 -1.96
C MET A 140 9.74 2.88 -3.21
N THR A 141 10.15 1.61 -3.08
CA THR A 141 10.30 0.64 -4.18
C THR A 141 9.15 -0.36 -4.25
N LYS A 142 8.12 -0.21 -3.42
CA LYS A 142 7.01 -1.17 -3.30
C LYS A 142 5.77 -0.68 -4.04
N ASN A 143 4.91 -1.63 -4.38
CA ASN A 143 3.56 -1.36 -4.87
C ASN A 143 2.76 -0.54 -3.83
N MET A 144 1.88 0.32 -4.33
CA MET A 144 1.15 1.28 -3.51
C MET A 144 -0.36 1.07 -3.65
N VAL A 145 -1.06 1.14 -2.52
CA VAL A 145 -2.51 1.29 -2.49
C VAL A 145 -2.88 2.56 -1.71
N VAL A 146 -3.71 3.40 -2.32
CA VAL A 146 -4.30 4.57 -1.66
C VAL A 146 -5.74 4.22 -1.31
N ASP A 147 -6.10 4.33 -0.05
CA ASP A 147 -7.50 4.24 0.39
C ASP A 147 -8.02 5.65 0.64
N ILE A 148 -9.06 6.06 -0.09
CA ILE A 148 -9.66 7.38 0.02
C ILE A 148 -10.95 7.30 0.85
N PRO A 149 -10.94 7.75 2.12
CA PRO A 149 -12.16 7.87 2.90
C PRO A 149 -13.20 8.76 2.19
N ARG A 150 -14.48 8.43 2.34
CA ARG A 150 -15.60 9.17 1.71
C ARG A 150 -15.58 10.69 1.99
N TYR A 151 -15.06 11.10 3.15
CA TYR A 151 -15.04 12.49 3.59
C TYR A 151 -13.93 13.32 2.95
N VAL A 152 -12.90 12.71 2.35
CA VAL A 152 -11.76 13.42 1.75
C VAL A 152 -12.22 14.15 0.49
N GLN A 153 -11.91 15.45 0.42
CA GLN A 153 -12.35 16.36 -0.65
C GLN A 153 -11.31 17.45 -0.91
N GLY A 154 -11.55 18.27 -1.95
CA GLY A 154 -10.75 19.46 -2.23
C GLY A 154 -9.27 19.15 -2.45
N VAL A 155 -8.40 19.91 -1.77
CA VAL A 155 -6.93 19.86 -1.95
C VAL A 155 -6.33 18.52 -1.55
N GLU A 156 -6.88 17.86 -0.54
CA GLU A 156 -6.40 16.53 -0.11
C GLU A 156 -6.72 15.47 -1.17
N TYR A 157 -7.93 15.55 -1.74
CA TYR A 157 -8.34 14.67 -2.83
C TYR A 157 -7.50 14.92 -4.09
N SER A 158 -7.23 16.19 -4.42
CA SER A 158 -6.37 16.52 -5.57
C SER A 158 -4.91 16.09 -5.37
N GLY A 159 -4.42 16.12 -4.13
CA GLY A 159 -3.10 15.61 -3.75
C GLY A 159 -2.89 14.13 -4.05
N VAL A 160 -3.96 13.32 -4.08
CA VAL A 160 -3.88 11.90 -4.46
C VAL A 160 -3.43 11.75 -5.92
N TYR A 161 -3.95 12.58 -6.83
CA TYR A 161 -3.57 12.53 -8.25
C TYR A 161 -2.08 12.84 -8.45
N SER A 162 -1.57 13.88 -7.78
CA SER A 162 -0.13 14.21 -7.80
C SER A 162 0.71 13.05 -7.26
N LEU A 163 0.31 12.43 -6.14
CA LEU A 163 1.03 11.29 -5.59
C LEU A 163 1.08 10.11 -6.56
N VAL A 164 -0.07 9.66 -7.07
CA VAL A 164 -0.11 8.46 -7.94
C VAL A 164 0.63 8.67 -9.24
N GLU A 165 0.60 9.89 -9.79
CA GLU A 165 1.36 10.23 -10.99
C GLU A 165 2.87 10.24 -10.73
N GLU A 166 3.33 10.87 -9.64
CA GLU A 166 4.75 10.85 -9.23
C GLU A 166 5.26 9.44 -8.95
N VAL A 167 4.45 8.61 -8.29
CA VAL A 167 4.80 7.21 -7.99
C VAL A 167 4.88 6.37 -9.26
N LYS A 168 4.02 6.56 -10.26
CA LYS A 168 4.12 5.87 -11.56
C LYS A 168 5.28 6.38 -12.40
N ASN A 169 5.53 7.69 -12.38
CA ASN A 169 6.68 8.29 -13.06
C ASN A 169 8.01 7.95 -12.38
N ARG A 170 7.99 7.40 -11.15
CA ARG A 170 9.16 7.11 -10.31
C ARG A 170 10.01 8.35 -10.01
N LEU A 171 9.36 9.50 -9.93
CA LEU A 171 9.95 10.81 -9.63
C LEU A 171 9.17 11.43 -8.49
N ILE A 172 9.60 11.17 -7.24
CA ILE A 172 8.86 11.58 -6.05
C ILE A 172 9.72 12.56 -5.25
N ALA A 173 9.14 13.70 -4.89
CA ALA A 173 9.78 14.67 -4.01
C ALA A 173 9.04 14.72 -2.66
N SER A 174 9.63 14.11 -1.63
CA SER A 174 9.16 14.28 -0.26
C SER A 174 9.89 15.46 0.36
N THR A 175 9.18 16.50 0.77
CA THR A 175 9.77 17.71 1.38
C THR A 175 9.52 17.79 2.88
N LYS A 176 8.75 16.84 3.44
CA LYS A 176 8.36 16.84 4.85
C LYS A 176 9.48 16.26 5.72
N TYR A 177 9.85 16.96 6.79
CA TYR A 177 10.89 16.60 7.77
C TYR A 177 12.32 16.47 7.23
N ARG A 178 12.54 15.57 6.26
CA ARG A 178 13.81 15.33 5.58
C ARG A 178 13.58 15.35 4.08
N PRO A 179 13.91 16.46 3.41
CA PRO A 179 13.75 16.56 1.97
C PRO A 179 14.55 15.47 1.25
N GLU A 180 13.84 14.64 0.50
CA GLU A 180 14.39 13.54 -0.27
C GLU A 180 13.77 13.52 -1.66
N GLN A 181 14.60 13.24 -2.67
CA GLN A 181 14.15 12.98 -4.03
C GLN A 181 14.38 11.50 -4.33
N VAL A 182 13.30 10.82 -4.69
CA VAL A 182 13.33 9.44 -5.15
C VAL A 182 13.27 9.45 -6.66
N VAL A 183 14.31 8.90 -7.28
CA VAL A 183 14.38 8.60 -8.71
C VAL A 183 14.69 7.13 -8.83
N ASP A 184 13.80 6.37 -9.48
CA ASP A 184 13.92 4.91 -9.58
C ASP A 184 13.58 4.43 -10.99
N VAL A 185 14.23 3.35 -11.42
CA VAL A 185 13.98 2.71 -12.72
C VAL A 185 13.00 1.54 -12.60
N SER A 186 12.71 1.09 -11.38
CA SER A 186 11.74 0.01 -11.15
C SER A 186 10.32 0.45 -11.47
N ARG A 187 9.46 -0.53 -11.76
CA ARG A 187 8.02 -0.30 -11.95
C ARG A 187 7.26 -0.83 -10.75
N VAL A 188 6.16 -0.16 -10.41
CA VAL A 188 5.30 -0.53 -9.30
C VAL A 188 3.84 -0.47 -9.72
N HIS A 189 3.04 -1.37 -9.16
CA HIS A 189 1.59 -1.29 -9.27
C HIS A 189 1.07 -0.18 -8.36
N VAL A 190 0.06 0.55 -8.83
CA VAL A 190 -0.65 1.58 -8.07
C VAL A 190 -2.14 1.32 -8.14
N VAL A 191 -2.78 1.22 -6.98
CA VAL A 191 -4.22 1.01 -6.84
C VAL A 191 -4.82 2.14 -6.02
N VAL A 192 -5.93 2.71 -6.47
CA VAL A 192 -6.72 3.69 -5.73
C VAL A 192 -8.08 3.10 -5.41
N MET A 193 -8.42 3.04 -4.12
CA MET A 193 -9.75 2.67 -3.63
C MET A 193 -10.53 3.94 -3.37
N SER A 194 -11.67 4.11 -4.03
CA SER A 194 -12.48 5.31 -3.87
C SER A 194 -13.98 5.00 -3.95
N ASN A 195 -14.73 5.90 -3.33
CA ASN A 195 -16.20 5.94 -3.44
C ASN A 195 -16.66 7.00 -4.43
N LYS A 196 -15.72 7.64 -5.13
CA LYS A 196 -15.94 8.60 -6.21
C LYS A 196 -15.19 8.15 -7.46
N LYS A 197 -15.76 8.43 -8.63
CA LYS A 197 -15.07 8.19 -9.91
C LYS A 197 -13.82 9.07 -10.00
N PRO A 198 -12.79 8.65 -10.75
CA PRO A 198 -11.65 9.51 -11.02
C PRO A 198 -12.12 10.72 -11.82
N ASP A 199 -11.48 11.84 -11.54
CA ASP A 199 -11.59 13.02 -12.38
C ASP A 199 -10.69 12.82 -13.60
N MET A 200 -11.32 12.73 -14.77
CA MET A 200 -10.66 12.43 -16.04
C MET A 200 -9.85 13.62 -16.59
N GLU A 201 -9.93 14.79 -15.95
CA GLU A 201 -9.13 15.98 -16.28
C GLU A 201 -7.86 16.07 -15.44
N MET A 202 -7.82 15.39 -14.28
CA MET A 202 -6.71 15.45 -13.32
C MET A 202 -5.60 14.44 -13.63
N LEU A 203 -5.88 13.42 -14.44
CA LEU A 203 -4.92 12.44 -14.92
C LEU A 203 -5.12 12.21 -16.43
N SER A 204 -4.03 11.86 -17.12
CA SER A 204 -4.13 11.40 -18.51
C SER A 204 -5.01 10.15 -18.58
N LYS A 205 -5.99 10.14 -19.50
CA LYS A 205 -7.01 9.09 -19.59
C LYS A 205 -6.43 7.68 -19.76
N ASP A 206 -5.31 7.56 -20.46
CA ASP A 206 -4.61 6.30 -20.69
C ASP A 206 -3.96 5.71 -19.42
N ARG A 207 -3.80 6.50 -18.35
CA ARG A 207 -3.28 6.02 -17.07
C ARG A 207 -4.35 5.32 -16.24
N ILE A 208 -5.63 5.56 -16.50
CA ILE A 208 -6.70 5.09 -15.62
C ILE A 208 -7.26 3.76 -16.13
N CYS A 209 -7.08 2.70 -15.35
CA CYS A 209 -7.84 1.45 -15.50
C CYS A 209 -8.98 1.45 -14.47
N LEU A 210 -10.20 1.75 -14.91
CA LEU A 210 -11.37 1.87 -14.04
C LEU A 210 -12.03 0.52 -13.77
N HIS A 211 -12.13 0.16 -12.49
CA HIS A 211 -12.90 -0.97 -11.97
C HIS A 211 -14.18 -0.42 -11.33
N ASP A 212 -15.28 -0.36 -12.08
CA ASP A 212 -16.57 0.17 -11.63
C ASP A 212 -17.40 -0.94 -10.95
N LEU A 213 -17.68 -0.77 -9.66
CA LEU A 213 -18.44 -1.71 -8.84
C LEU A 213 -19.93 -1.32 -8.71
N SER A 214 -20.38 -0.27 -9.39
CA SER A 214 -21.79 0.13 -9.35
C SER A 214 -22.70 -0.98 -9.93
N PRO A 215 -23.93 -1.12 -9.43
CA PRO A 215 -24.89 -2.09 -9.97
C PRO A 215 -25.11 -1.81 -11.46
N GLN A 216 -24.92 -2.82 -12.29
CA GLN A 216 -25.32 -2.71 -13.69
C GLN A 216 -26.86 -2.70 -13.73
N SER A 217 -27.45 -1.61 -14.20
CA SER A 217 -28.89 -1.57 -14.48
C SER A 217 -29.18 -2.59 -15.57
N VAL A 218 -29.84 -3.69 -15.22
CA VAL A 218 -30.40 -4.60 -16.22
C VAL A 218 -31.54 -3.85 -16.87
N GLU A 219 -31.39 -3.45 -18.14
CA GLU A 219 -32.51 -3.00 -18.94
C GLU A 219 -33.50 -4.16 -19.03
N VAL A 220 -34.63 -4.04 -18.34
CA VAL A 220 -35.73 -4.97 -18.52
C VAL A 220 -36.33 -4.63 -19.88
N ASP A 221 -35.99 -5.43 -20.89
CA ASP A 221 -36.69 -5.43 -22.17
C ASP A 221 -38.15 -5.82 -21.90
N CYS A 222 -38.99 -4.81 -21.68
CA CYS A 222 -40.43 -4.95 -21.64
C CYS A 222 -40.90 -5.23 -23.07
N GLY A 223 -40.69 -6.47 -23.52
CA GLY A 223 -41.02 -6.91 -24.86
C GLY A 223 -42.41 -6.44 -25.28
N ASP A 224 -42.47 -5.88 -26.48
CA ASP A 224 -43.66 -5.39 -27.15
C ASP A 224 -44.85 -6.32 -26.89
N ARG A 225 -45.83 -5.84 -26.12
CA ARG A 225 -47.14 -6.47 -26.11
C ARG A 225 -47.76 -6.24 -27.49
N PRO A 226 -48.09 -7.29 -28.26
CA PRO A 226 -48.84 -7.08 -29.48
C PRO A 226 -50.21 -6.49 -29.10
N HIS A 227 -50.51 -5.31 -29.64
CA HIS A 227 -51.85 -4.76 -29.64
C HIS A 227 -52.78 -5.75 -30.35
N SER A 228 -53.59 -6.49 -29.58
CA SER A 228 -54.74 -7.20 -30.13
C SER A 228 -55.89 -6.20 -30.27
N CYS A 229 -56.45 -6.16 -31.48
CA CYS A 229 -57.63 -5.40 -31.92
C CYS A 229 -58.85 -5.50 -31.00
#